data_AF-I0GQ10-F1
#
_entry.id   AF-I0GQ10-F1
#
_cell.length_a   1.000
_cell.length_b   1.000
_cell.length_c   1.000
_cell.angle_alpha   90.00
_cell.angle_beta   90.00
_cell.angle_gamma   90.00
#
_symmetry.space_group_name_H-M   'P 1'
#
loop_
_entity.id
_entity.type
_entity.pdbx_description
1 polymer ?
#
loop_
_entity_poly.entity_id
_entity_poly.type
_entity_poly.pdbx_seq_one_letter_code
_entity_poly.pdbx_strand_id
1 'polypeptide(L)' 'MSISSMKSAVSNYVTQTILAQTERMKAKRGVVHGGRVVIGDSVYPYTTAVDIYFKDGDAVWCILADNKRTAVVVGV' A
#
# COMPACT_ATOMS: atom_id res chain seq x y z
N MET A 1 -37.63 3.80 -7.29
CA MET A 1 -36.33 3.10 -7.41
C MET A 1 -36.61 1.59 -7.33
N SER A 2 -36.22 0.80 -8.32
CA SER A 2 -36.51 -0.65 -8.30
C SER A 2 -35.49 -1.42 -7.44
N ILE A 3 -35.90 -2.59 -6.95
CA ILE A 3 -35.00 -3.53 -6.27
C ILE A 3 -33.79 -3.89 -7.14
N SER A 4 -33.97 -4.00 -8.46
CA SER A 4 -32.87 -4.27 -9.40
C SER A 4 -31.85 -3.13 -9.43
N SER A 5 -32.31 -1.88 -9.52
CA SER A 5 -31.42 -0.71 -9.49
C SER A 5 -30.67 -0.59 -8.17
N MET A 6 -31.32 -0.92 -7.04
CA MET A 6 -30.68 -0.90 -5.72
C MET A 6 -29.60 -1.98 -5.60
N LYS A 7 -29.87 -3.21 -6.07
CA LYS A 7 -28.87 -4.30 -6.11
C LYS A 7 -27.63 -3.91 -6.92
N SER A 8 -27.83 -3.32 -8.10
CA SER A 8 -26.71 -2.86 -8.93
C SER A 8 -25.91 -1.74 -8.26
N ALA A 9 -26.58 -0.78 -7.60
CA ALA A 9 -25.90 0.29 -6.88
C ALA A 9 -25.05 -0.24 -5.72
N VAL A 10 -25.58 -1.17 -4.92
CA VAL A 10 -24.85 -1.80 -3.82
C VAL A 10 -23.68 -2.62 -4.36
N SER A 11 -23.89 -3.43 -5.39
CA SER A 11 -22.83 -4.23 -6.02
C SER A 11 -21.69 -3.35 -6.53
N ASN A 12 -22.01 -2.23 -7.18
CA ASN A 12 -20.99 -1.29 -7.67
C ASN A 12 -20.21 -0.65 -6.52
N TYR A 13 -20.90 -0.23 -5.46
CA TYR A 13 -20.26 0.36 -4.28
C TYR A 13 -19.29 -0.62 -3.61
N VAL A 14 -19.71 -1.86 -3.42
CA VAL A 14 -18.87 -2.91 -2.80
C VAL A 14 -17.65 -3.18 -3.68
N THR A 15 -17.83 -3.36 -4.99
CA THR A 15 -16.73 -3.59 -5.93
C THR A 15 -15.70 -2.46 -5.90
N GLN A 16 -16.16 -1.21 -5.95
CA GLN A 16 -15.26 -0.04 -5.92
C GLN A 16 -14.50 0.05 -4.59
N THR A 17 -15.15 -0.30 -3.48
CA THR A 17 -14.51 -0.31 -2.16
C THR A 17 -13.42 -1.38 -2.08
N ILE A 18 -13.69 -2.59 -2.56
CA ILE A 18 -12.72 -3.70 -2.59
C ILE A 18 -11.52 -3.34 -3.46
N LEU A 19 -11.76 -2.79 -4.65
CA LEU A 19 -10.68 -2.37 -5.55
C LEU A 19 -9.82 -1.28 -4.91
N ALA A 20 -10.44 -0.24 -4.35
CA ALA A 20 -9.72 0.84 -3.68
C ALA A 20 -8.88 0.35 -2.48
N GLN A 21 -9.38 -0.62 -1.72
CA GLN A 21 -8.65 -1.21 -0.61
C GLN A 21 -7.50 -2.11 -1.07
N THR A 22 -7.74 -2.91 -2.11
CA THR A 22 -6.73 -3.78 -2.72
C THR A 22 -5.56 -2.96 -3.26
N GLU A 23 -5.84 -1.87 -3.99
CA GLU A 23 -4.80 -0.97 -4.50
C GLU A 23 -3.99 -0.28 -3.38
N ARG A 24 -4.60 -0.03 -2.21
CA ARG A 24 -3.88 0.50 -1.05
C ARG A 24 -2.95 -0.53 -0.43
N MET A 25 -3.37 -1.79 -0.40
CA MET A 25 -2.61 -2.89 0.18
C MET A 25 -1.58 -3.52 -0.75
N LYS A 26 -1.58 -3.14 -2.04
CA LYS A 26 -0.57 -3.64 -2.99
C LYS A 26 0.83 -3.20 -2.56
N ALA A 27 1.74 -4.18 -2.54
CA ALA A 27 3.14 -3.92 -2.35
C ALA A 27 3.67 -3.02 -3.49
N LYS A 28 4.43 -2.00 -3.11
CA LYS A 28 5.07 -1.04 -3.98
C LYS A 28 6.58 -1.19 -3.83
N ARG A 29 7.30 -1.08 -4.94
CA ARG A 29 8.76 -1.11 -4.91
C ARG A 29 9.29 0.26 -4.52
N GLY A 30 10.26 0.28 -3.61
CA GLY A 30 10.98 1.46 -3.19
C GLY A 30 12.47 1.20 -3.00
N VAL A 31 13.22 2.25 -2.66
CA VAL A 31 14.66 2.19 -2.36
C VAL A 31 14.92 2.83 -1.01
N VAL A 32 15.74 2.18 -0.19
CA VAL A 32 16.13 2.70 1.13
C VAL A 32 17.15 3.81 0.96
N HIS A 33 16.90 4.97 1.56
CA HIS A 33 17.82 6.10 1.56
C HIS A 33 17.73 6.88 2.87
N GLY A 34 18.84 6.98 3.61
CA GLY A 34 18.96 7.75 4.85
C GLY A 34 17.92 7.38 5.91
N GLY A 35 17.65 6.07 6.09
CA GLY A 35 16.64 5.59 7.07
C GLY A 35 15.18 5.85 6.66
N ARG A 36 14.94 6.12 5.37
CA ARG A 36 13.61 6.25 4.76
C ARG A 36 13.51 5.36 3.53
N VAL A 37 12.30 5.12 3.04
CA VAL A 37 12.07 4.48 1.73
C VAL A 37 11.51 5.51 0.76
N VAL A 38 12.13 5.60 -0.40
CA VAL A 38 11.68 6.38 -1.55
C VAL A 38 10.82 5.48 -2.43
N ILE A 39 9.56 5.84 -2.66
CA ILE A 39 8.61 5.13 -3.52
C ILE A 39 8.07 6.12 -4.55
N GLY A 40 8.48 5.97 -5.81
CA GLY A 40 8.23 7.00 -6.82
C GLY A 40 8.80 8.35 -6.36
N ASP A 41 7.98 9.41 -6.42
CA ASP A 41 8.38 10.77 -6.02
C ASP A 41 8.14 11.07 -4.53
N SER A 42 7.79 10.06 -3.73
CA SER A 42 7.43 10.23 -2.32
C SER A 42 8.42 9.54 -1.39
N VAL A 43 8.68 10.16 -0.25
CA VAL A 43 9.61 9.66 0.77
C VAL A 43 8.84 9.35 2.05
N TYR A 44 9.01 8.14 2.58
CA TYR A 44 8.31 7.66 3.77
C TYR A 44 9.29 7.22 4.85
N PRO A 45 9.05 7.53 6.14
CA PRO A 45 9.61 6.73 7.21
C PRO A 45 9.13 5.28 7.05
N TYR A 46 9.94 4.32 7.50
CA TYR A 46 9.59 2.92 7.39
C TYR A 46 9.66 2.16 8.71
N THR A 47 8.97 1.02 8.73
CA THR A 47 9.11 -0.05 9.71
C THR A 47 9.18 -1.39 8.95
N THR A 48 9.50 -2.48 9.62
CA THR A 48 9.56 -3.81 9.01
C THR A 48 8.41 -4.67 9.53
N ALA A 49 7.76 -5.43 8.65
CA ALA A 49 6.67 -6.34 9.04
C ALA A 49 7.17 -7.56 9.83
N VAL A 50 8.40 -7.98 9.54
CA VAL A 50 9.14 -9.06 10.21
C VAL A 50 10.61 -8.67 10.30
N ASP A 51 11.45 -9.48 10.93
CA ASP A 51 12.91 -9.27 10.90
C ASP A 51 13.44 -9.50 9.48
N ILE A 52 13.76 -8.40 8.80
CA ILE A 52 14.30 -8.39 7.43
C ILE A 52 15.58 -7.56 7.45
N TYR A 53 16.65 -8.12 6.87
CA TYR A 53 17.92 -7.43 6.71
C TYR A 53 18.01 -6.77 5.34
N PHE A 54 18.25 -5.47 5.33
CA PHE A 54 18.57 -4.64 4.17
C PHE A 54 19.36 -3.42 4.64
N LYS A 55 20.00 -2.72 3.70
CA LYS A 55 20.82 -1.54 3.97
C LYS A 55 20.44 -0.38 3.06
N ASP A 56 21.07 0.76 3.29
CA ASP A 56 20.92 1.92 2.42
C ASP A 56 21.28 1.58 0.96
N GLY A 57 20.45 2.03 0.03
CA GLY A 57 20.56 1.74 -1.41
C GLY A 57 19.84 0.47 -1.86
N ASP A 58 19.39 -0.40 -0.94
CA ASP A 58 18.67 -1.61 -1.33
C ASP A 58 17.26 -1.29 -1.83
N ALA A 59 16.82 -2.03 -2.85
CA ALA A 59 15.43 -2.05 -3.27
C ALA A 59 14.62 -2.91 -2.29
N VAL A 60 13.41 -2.48 -1.96
CA VAL A 60 12.51 -3.16 -1.03
C VAL A 60 11.07 -3.13 -1.53
N TRP A 61 10.28 -4.10 -1.10
CA TRP A 61 8.84 -4.14 -1.27
C TRP A 61 8.14 -3.62 -0.03
N CYS A 62 7.24 -2.65 -0.21
CA CYS A 62 6.57 -1.94 0.89
C CYS A 62 5.05 -1.88 0.69
N ILE A 63 4.28 -2.03 1.76
CA ILE A 63 2.87 -1.66 1.79
C ILE A 63 2.73 -0.33 2.53
N LEU A 64 1.88 0.58 2.05
CA LEU A 64 1.60 1.82 2.78
C LEU A 64 0.58 1.52 3.89
N ALA A 65 0.88 1.93 5.12
CA ALA A 65 -0.10 1.89 6.20
C ALA A 65 -1.36 2.69 5.84
N ASP A 66 -2.49 2.42 6.50
CA ASP A 66 -3.78 3.05 6.19
C ASP A 66 -3.75 4.59 6.22
N ASN A 67 -2.90 5.16 7.08
CA ASN A 67 -2.68 6.60 7.19
C ASN A 67 -1.79 7.19 6.07
N LYS A 68 -1.22 6.34 5.21
CA LYS A 68 -0.30 6.65 4.10
C LYS A 68 0.93 7.47 4.49
N ARG A 69 1.33 7.45 5.75
CA ARG A 69 2.50 8.20 6.27
C ARG A 69 3.71 7.32 6.52
N THR A 70 3.52 6.01 6.59
CA THR A 70 4.58 5.05 6.91
C THR A 70 4.56 3.91 5.89
N ALA A 71 5.74 3.55 5.39
CA ALA A 71 5.95 2.36 4.58
C ALA A 71 6.27 1.18 5.50
N VAL A 72 5.58 0.06 5.32
CA VAL A 72 5.90 -1.20 6.00
C VAL A 72 6.66 -2.08 5.02
N VAL A 73 7.94 -2.32 5.28
CA VAL A 73 8.80 -3.20 4.48
C VAL A 73 8.36 -4.64 4.70
N VAL A 74 8.03 -5.33 3.61
CA VAL A 74 7.54 -6.72 3.61
C VAL A 74 8.46 -7.68 2.84
N GLY A 75 9.51 -7.16 2.19
CA GLY A 75 10.51 -7.96 1.48
C GLY A 75 11.60 -7.10 0.86
N VAL A 76 12.67 -7.75 0.40
CA VAL A 76 13.80 -7.17 -0.34
C VAL A 76 13.68 -7.56 -1.81
#